data_AF-A0AAJ1Q6E5-F1
#
_entry.id   AF-A0AAJ1Q6E5-F1
#
_cell.length_a   1.000
_cell.length_b   1.000
_cell.length_c   1.000
_cell.angle_alpha   90.00
_cell.angle_beta   90.00
_cell.angle_gamma   90.00
#
_symmetry.space_group_name_H-M   'P 1'
#
loop_
_entity.id
_entity.type
_entity.pdbx_description
1 polymer ?
#
loop_
_entity_poly.entity_id
_entity_poly.type
_entity_poly.pdbx_seq_one_letter_code
_entity_poly.pdbx_strand_id
1 'polypeptide(L)'
;MPGLNGIPHVGKKAVLVMCADHGVWEEGVAISPKEVTAIQAENMTRGTTGVCVLAAQAGANVHVVDVGIDTAEPIPGLINM
;
A
#
# COMPACT_ATOMS: atom_id res chain seq x y z
N MET A 1 -21.16 -12.64 5.21
CA MET A 1 -20.59 -12.14 6.47
C MET A 1 -21.70 -12.08 7.51
N PRO A 2 -21.62 -12.83 8.61
CA PRO A 2 -22.69 -12.93 9.62
C PRO A 2 -23.11 -11.60 10.28
N GLY A 3 -22.26 -10.56 10.25
CA GLY A 3 -22.52 -9.27 10.88
C GLY A 3 -23.25 -8.22 10.04
N LEU A 4 -23.51 -8.47 8.75
CA LEU A 4 -24.08 -7.45 7.83
C LEU A 4 -25.54 -7.69 7.43
N ASN A 5 -26.19 -8.74 7.95
CA ASN A 5 -27.61 -9.09 7.70
C ASN A 5 -28.06 -8.96 6.22
N GLY A 6 -27.21 -9.36 5.27
CA GLY A 6 -27.51 -9.29 3.84
C GLY A 6 -26.28 -9.51 2.95
N ILE A 7 -26.47 -9.46 1.63
CA ILE A 7 -25.38 -9.41 0.64
C ILE A 7 -25.11 -7.92 0.36
N PRO A 8 -24.01 -7.33 0.85
CA PRO A 8 -23.68 -5.94 0.57
C PRO A 8 -23.48 -5.73 -0.93
N HIS A 9 -24.27 -4.83 -1.50
CA HIS A 9 -24.10 -4.37 -2.88
C HIS A 9 -23.08 -3.23 -2.89
N VAL A 10 -21.79 -3.56 -3.00
CA VAL A 10 -20.70 -2.59 -3.02
C VAL A 10 -20.31 -2.25 -4.45
N GLY A 11 -20.82 -1.12 -4.95
CA GLY A 11 -20.52 -0.64 -6.31
C GLY A 11 -19.11 -0.07 -6.48
N LYS A 12 -18.41 0.26 -5.38
CA LYS A 12 -17.03 0.77 -5.37
C LYS A 12 -16.24 0.11 -4.25
N LYS A 13 -15.09 -0.45 -4.60
CA LYS A 13 -14.16 -1.12 -3.67
C LYS A 13 -12.82 -0.41 -3.73
N ALA A 14 -12.10 -0.41 -2.62
CA ALA A 14 -10.78 0.19 -2.54
C ALA A 14 -9.87 -0.62 -1.60
N VAL A 15 -8.58 -0.61 -1.90
CA VAL A 15 -7.49 -1.06 -1.05
C VAL A 15 -6.68 0.17 -0.66
N LEU A 16 -6.54 0.41 0.64
CA LEU A 16 -5.66 1.44 1.19
C LEU A 16 -4.36 0.75 1.60
N VAL A 17 -3.26 1.05 0.91
CA VAL A 17 -1.93 0.54 1.27
C VAL A 17 -1.21 1.62 2.05
N MET A 18 -1.00 1.38 3.35
CA MET A 18 -0.25 2.29 4.21
C MET A 18 1.20 1.84 4.28
N CYS A 19 2.12 2.72 3.90
CA CYS A 19 3.53 2.45 3.78
C CYS A 19 4.30 3.23 4.85
N ALA A 20 5.16 2.55 5.59
CA ALA A 20 6.08 3.15 6.55
C ALA A 20 7.30 2.26 6.77
N ASP A 21 8.41 2.87 7.14
CA ASP A 21 9.62 2.17 7.56
C ASP A 21 9.67 1.99 9.09
N HIS A 22 10.38 0.95 9.52
CA HIS A 22 10.52 0.62 10.93
C HIS A 22 11.99 0.66 11.35
N GLY A 23 12.28 1.35 12.46
CA GLY A 23 13.65 1.47 12.99
C GLY A 23 14.29 0.15 13.43
N VAL A 24 13.48 -0.86 13.77
CA VAL A 24 13.94 -2.22 14.10
C VAL A 24 14.70 -2.90 12.95
N TRP A 25 14.62 -2.34 11.73
CA TRP A 25 15.48 -2.76 10.62
C TRP A 25 16.98 -2.68 10.96
N GLU A 26 17.41 -1.67 11.73
CA GLU A 26 18.81 -1.51 12.17
C GLU A 26 19.30 -2.65 13.08
N GLU A 27 18.38 -3.39 13.69
CA GLU A 27 18.68 -4.57 14.51
C GLU A 27 18.82 -5.86 13.69
N GLY A 28 18.72 -5.77 12.35
CA GLY A 28 18.89 -6.91 11.45
C GLY A 28 17.68 -7.84 11.37
N VAL A 29 16.49 -7.38 11.75
CA VAL A 29 15.25 -8.18 11.74
C VAL A 29 14.78 -8.54 10.32
N ALA A 30 15.04 -7.67 9.34
CA ALA A 30 14.62 -7.86 7.95
C ALA A 30 15.82 -8.05 7.01
N ILE A 31 15.68 -8.99 6.07
CA ILE A 31 16.71 -9.27 5.05
C ILE A 31 16.64 -8.31 3.86
N SER A 32 15.47 -7.72 3.59
CA SER A 32 15.31 -6.75 2.53
C SER A 32 15.93 -5.41 2.93
N PRO A 33 16.60 -4.70 2.00
CA PRO A 33 17.03 -3.33 2.23
C PRO A 33 15.85 -2.43 2.62
N LYS A 34 16.07 -1.45 3.51
CA LYS A 34 15.04 -0.52 4.00
C LYS A 34 14.35 0.25 2.87
N GLU A 35 15.13 0.68 1.87
CA GLU A 35 14.66 1.41 0.68
C GLU A 35 13.59 0.68 -0.16
N VAL A 36 13.43 -0.63 0.03
CA VAL A 36 12.41 -1.42 -0.68
C VAL A 36 11.00 -0.90 -0.38
N THR A 37 10.75 -0.32 0.80
CA THR A 37 9.47 0.32 1.15
C THR A 37 9.12 1.42 0.15
N ALA A 38 10.04 2.38 -0.06
CA ALA A 38 9.86 3.47 -1.02
C ALA A 38 9.72 2.97 -2.46
N ILE A 39 10.56 2.01 -2.87
CA ILE A 39 10.53 1.42 -4.22
C ILE A 39 9.18 0.74 -4.50
N GLN A 40 8.63 -0.01 -3.54
CA GLN A 40 7.33 -0.65 -3.73
C GLN A 40 6.19 0.36 -3.70
N ALA A 41 6.27 1.40 -2.88
CA ALA A 41 5.29 2.48 -2.88
C ALA A 41 5.22 3.20 -4.24
N GLU A 42 6.38 3.54 -4.82
CA GLU A 42 6.45 4.09 -6.18
C GLU A 42 5.91 3.10 -7.23
N ASN A 43 6.27 1.81 -7.15
CA ASN A 43 5.74 0.83 -8.11
C ASN A 43 4.22 0.64 -8.00
N MET A 44 3.64 0.86 -6.81
CA MET A 44 2.20 0.83 -6.62
C MET A 44 1.49 2.01 -7.31
N THR A 45 2.11 3.20 -7.37
CA THR A 45 1.55 4.33 -8.15
C THR A 45 1.52 4.04 -9.65
N ARG A 46 2.46 3.21 -10.11
CA ARG A 46 2.55 2.74 -11.51
C ARG A 46 1.62 1.58 -11.82
N GLY A 47 0.95 1.01 -10.82
CA GLY A 47 0.01 -0.10 -10.99
C GLY A 47 0.67 -1.46 -11.29
N THR A 48 1.98 -1.62 -11.08
CA THR A 48 2.73 -2.80 -11.53
C THR A 48 2.96 -3.87 -10.47
N THR A 49 2.47 -3.66 -9.24
CA THR A 49 2.68 -4.61 -8.14
C THR A 49 1.57 -5.65 -8.07
N GLY A 50 1.82 -6.73 -7.32
CA GLY A 50 0.82 -7.80 -7.14
C GLY A 50 -0.51 -7.30 -6.57
N VAL A 51 -0.48 -6.35 -5.61
CA VAL A 51 -1.71 -5.76 -5.06
C VAL A 51 -2.50 -5.00 -6.13
N CYS A 52 -1.83 -4.30 -7.05
CA CYS A 52 -2.47 -3.59 -8.14
C CYS A 52 -3.16 -4.56 -9.12
N VAL A 53 -2.50 -5.68 -9.46
CA VAL A 53 -3.08 -6.71 -10.35
C VAL A 53 -4.31 -7.36 -9.70
N LEU A 54 -4.22 -7.74 -8.43
CA LEU A 54 -5.32 -8.38 -7.71
C LEU A 54 -6.49 -7.41 -7.49
N ALA A 55 -6.20 -6.14 -7.16
CA ALA A 55 -7.21 -5.11 -7.01
C ALA A 55 -7.94 -4.84 -8.34
N ALA A 56 -7.21 -4.77 -9.47
CA ALA A 56 -7.81 -4.64 -10.79
C ALA A 56 -8.73 -5.81 -11.11
N GLN A 57 -8.28 -7.05 -10.87
CA GLN A 57 -9.10 -8.26 -11.06
C GLN A 57 -10.35 -8.26 -10.17
N ALA A 58 -10.24 -7.72 -8.96
CA ALA A 58 -11.35 -7.58 -8.03
C ALA A 58 -12.23 -6.35 -8.30
N GLY A 59 -11.92 -5.50 -9.28
CA GLY A 59 -12.63 -4.23 -9.52
C GLY A 59 -12.53 -3.26 -8.34
N ALA A 60 -11.36 -3.16 -7.73
CA ALA A 60 -11.05 -2.27 -6.61
C ALA A 60 -9.96 -1.26 -7.00
N ASN A 61 -10.09 -0.03 -6.50
CA ASN A 61 -9.06 1.00 -6.63
C ASN A 61 -7.94 0.76 -5.61
N VAL A 62 -6.70 1.12 -5.94
CA VAL A 62 -5.59 1.13 -4.99
C VAL A 62 -5.24 2.57 -4.66
N HIS A 63 -5.17 2.87 -3.36
CA HIS A 63 -4.66 4.14 -2.86
C HIS A 63 -3.42 3.85 -2.00
N VAL A 64 -2.30 4.45 -2.39
CA VAL A 64 -1.04 4.31 -1.66
C VAL A 64 -0.88 5.52 -0.76
N VAL A 65 -0.66 5.27 0.53
CA VAL A 65 -0.58 6.29 1.56
C VAL A 65 0.78 6.19 2.22
N ASP A 66 1.54 7.26 2.16
CA ASP A 66 2.73 7.43 2.99
C ASP A 66 2.28 7.82 4.39
N VAL A 67 2.61 6.99 5.39
CA VAL A 67 2.37 7.26 6.81
C VAL A 67 3.68 7.28 7.62
N GLY A 68 4.84 7.26 6.95
CA GLY A 68 6.15 7.24 7.60
C GLY A 68 7.25 6.50 6.83
N ILE A 69 7.30 6.62 5.50
CA ILE A 69 8.43 6.11 4.72
C ILE A 69 9.67 6.97 5.03
N ASP A 70 10.80 6.33 5.30
CA ASP A 70 12.06 7.02 5.61
C ASP A 70 12.73 7.54 4.33
N THR A 71 12.20 8.64 3.81
CA THR A 71 12.69 9.33 2.60
C THR A 71 12.85 10.82 2.84
N ALA A 72 13.79 11.45 2.13
CA ALA A 72 14.06 12.88 2.28
C ALA A 72 12.99 13.76 1.62
N GLU A 73 12.37 13.28 0.55
CA GLU A 73 11.39 14.02 -0.24
C GLU A 73 10.15 13.14 -0.48
N PRO A 74 8.94 13.74 -0.53
CA PRO A 74 7.72 12.98 -0.79
C PRO A 74 7.74 12.25 -2.14
N ILE A 75 7.24 11.02 -2.15
CA ILE A 75 7.15 10.22 -3.37
C ILE A 75 5.95 10.69 -4.23
N PRO A 76 6.16 11.09 -5.50
CA PRO A 76 5.08 11.54 -6.36
C PRO A 76 3.98 10.46 -6.54
N GLY A 77 2.72 10.86 -6.38
CA GLY A 77 1.56 9.99 -6.55
C GLY A 77 1.09 9.27 -5.29
N LEU A 78 1.81 9.38 -4.17
CA LEU A 78 1.33 8.94 -2.86
C LEU A 78 0.43 10.00 -2.22
N ILE A 79 -0.51 9.55 -1.40
CA ILE A 79 -1.22 10.40 -0.44
C ILE A 79 -0.32 10.51 0.80
N ASN A 80 0.06 11.73 1.18
CA ASN A 80 0.87 11.96 2.38
C ASN A 80 -0.03 12.29 3.58
N MET A 81 0.23 11.66 4.72
CA MET A 81 -0.48 11.89 5.99
C MET A 81 0.39 12.64 7.00
#